data_AF-A0A368FE43-F1
#
_entry.id   AF-A0A368FE43-F1
#
_cell.length_a   1.000
_cell.length_b   1.000
_cell.length_c   1.000
_cell.angle_alpha   90.00
_cell.angle_beta   90.00
_cell.angle_gamma   90.00
#
_symmetry.space_group_name_H-M   'P 1'
#
loop_
_entity.id
_entity.type
_entity.pdbx_description
1 polymer ?
#
loop_
_entity_poly.entity_id
_entity_poly.type
_entity_poly.pdbx_seq_one_letter_code
_entity_poly.pdbx_strand_id
1 'polypeptide(L)'
;MTRQSSSSSSPDEHRRLRSTLKEKRRNIEINDAFEKLQRQLPHVPASTRLPKIKTLRLALKYIEHLSTILNGDKQVIPVYNLGVSKG
;
A
#
# COMPACT_ATOMS: atom_id res chain seq x y z
N MET A 1 34.03 -29.22 -19.49
CA MET A 1 34.76 -28.58 -18.37
C MET A 1 33.80 -27.67 -17.63
N THR A 2 33.44 -28.02 -16.40
CA THR A 2 32.45 -27.33 -15.56
C THR A 2 33.02 -25.99 -15.09
N ARG A 3 32.36 -24.86 -15.40
CA ARG A 3 32.76 -23.55 -14.88
C ARG A 3 32.51 -23.54 -13.37
N GLN A 4 33.59 -23.67 -12.59
CA GLN A 4 33.55 -23.45 -11.16
C GLN A 4 33.41 -21.94 -10.92
N SER A 5 32.24 -21.51 -10.46
CA SER A 5 32.00 -20.16 -9.95
C SER A 5 32.56 -20.08 -8.54
N SER A 6 33.80 -19.64 -8.38
CA SER A 6 34.38 -19.31 -7.08
C SER A 6 33.61 -18.14 -6.45
N SER A 7 32.89 -18.44 -5.35
CA SER A 7 32.06 -17.51 -4.60
C SER A 7 32.88 -16.65 -3.64
N SER A 8 33.70 -15.73 -4.15
CA SER A 8 34.25 -14.64 -3.35
C SER A 8 33.48 -13.36 -3.68
N SER A 9 32.31 -13.18 -3.06
CA SER A 9 31.55 -11.93 -3.19
C SER A 9 32.40 -10.77 -2.70
N SER A 10 32.55 -9.75 -3.55
CA SER A 10 33.36 -8.59 -3.18
C SER A 10 32.71 -7.81 -2.03
N PRO A 11 33.47 -7.08 -1.20
CA PRO A 11 32.90 -6.19 -0.18
C PRO A 11 31.81 -5.23 -0.73
N ASP A 12 31.92 -4.83 -2.00
CA ASP A 12 30.93 -4.02 -2.70
C ASP A 12 29.65 -4.79 -3.06
N GLU A 13 29.76 -6.07 -3.38
CA GLU A 13 28.59 -6.95 -3.58
C GLU A 13 27.84 -7.15 -2.26
N HIS A 14 28.55 -7.41 -1.16
CA HIS A 14 27.93 -7.50 0.17
C HIS A 14 27.26 -6.19 0.59
N ARG A 15 27.86 -5.03 0.30
CA ARG A 15 27.26 -3.72 0.59
C ARG A 15 26.00 -3.49 -0.24
N ARG A 16 26.01 -3.81 -1.54
CA ARG A 16 24.85 -3.74 -2.42
C ARG A 16 23.72 -4.65 -1.94
N LEU A 17 24.03 -5.90 -1.61
CA LEU A 17 23.06 -6.87 -1.08
C LEU A 17 22.39 -6.35 0.20
N ARG A 18 23.17 -5.83 1.16
CA ARG A 18 22.64 -5.24 2.39
C ARG A 18 21.68 -4.07 2.09
N SER A 19 22.04 -3.18 1.15
CA SER A 19 21.17 -2.08 0.74
C SER A 19 19.88 -2.58 0.10
N THR A 20 19.93 -3.58 -0.79
CA THR A 20 18.75 -4.18 -1.42
C THR A 20 17.82 -4.82 -0.39
N LEU A 21 18.37 -5.56 0.58
CA LEU A 21 17.58 -6.18 1.65
C LEU A 21 16.91 -5.13 2.54
N LYS A 22 17.61 -4.03 2.84
CA LYS A 22 17.06 -2.90 3.59
C LYS A 22 15.88 -2.26 2.85
N GLU A 23 16.02 -2.00 1.55
CA GLU A 23 14.93 -1.40 0.76
C GLU A 23 13.76 -2.36 0.58
N LYS A 24 14.02 -3.67 0.44
CA LYS A 24 12.97 -4.70 0.43
C LYS A 24 12.19 -4.70 1.74
N ARG A 25 12.87 -4.65 2.89
CA ARG A 25 12.22 -4.56 4.20
C ARG A 25 11.38 -3.29 4.33
N ARG A 26 11.91 -2.13 3.93
CA ARG A 26 11.15 -0.87 3.89
C ARG A 26 9.88 -1.00 3.05
N ASN A 27 9.96 -1.63 1.89
CA ASN A 27 8.79 -1.85 1.03
C ASN A 27 7.75 -2.78 1.66
N ILE A 28 8.18 -3.82 2.38
CA ILE A 28 7.27 -4.72 3.10
C ILE A 28 6.51 -3.93 4.18
N GLU A 29 7.24 -3.15 5.00
CA GLU A 29 6.64 -2.32 6.06
C GLU A 29 5.64 -1.29 5.50
N ILE A 30 5.97 -0.65 4.37
CA ILE A 30 5.06 0.26 3.67
C ILE A 30 3.81 -0.48 3.18
N ASN A 31 3.96 -1.66 2.59
CA ASN A 31 2.81 -2.40 2.04
C ASN A 31 1.89 -2.90 3.16
N ASP A 32 2.43 -3.37 4.29
CA ASP A 32 1.63 -3.74 5.48
C ASP A 32 0.83 -2.54 6.01
N ALA A 33 1.45 -1.34 6.06
CA ALA A 33 0.74 -0.12 6.43
C ALA A 33 -0.41 0.23 5.45
N PHE A 34 -0.19 0.03 4.13
CA PHE A 34 -1.24 0.23 3.12
C PHE A 34 -2.40 -0.76 3.28
N GLU A 35 -2.11 -2.02 3.60
CA GLU A 35 -3.14 -3.04 3.86
C GLU A 35 -3.92 -2.73 5.14
N LYS A 36 -3.24 -2.27 6.20
CA LYS A 36 -3.88 -1.75 7.42
C LYS A 36 -4.82 -0.58 7.12
N LEU A 37 -4.37 0.41 6.34
CA LEU A 37 -5.20 1.55 5.94
C LEU A 37 -6.41 1.09 5.12
N GLN A 38 -6.21 0.18 4.17
CA GLN A 38 -7.30 -0.31 3.32
C GLN A 38 -8.39 -1.02 4.12
N ARG A 39 -8.04 -1.77 5.17
CA ARG A 39 -9.01 -2.42 6.08
C ARG A 39 -9.90 -1.44 6.83
N GLN A 40 -9.50 -0.17 6.96
CA GLN A 40 -10.33 0.88 7.57
C GLN A 40 -11.31 1.52 6.58
N LEU A 41 -11.19 1.23 5.28
CA LEU A 41 -12.02 1.87 4.26
C LEU A 41 -13.37 1.15 4.13
N PRO A 42 -14.49 1.89 4.16
CA PRO A 42 -15.82 1.32 3.99
C PRO A 42 -16.02 0.79 2.57
N HIS A 43 -16.81 -0.28 2.43
CA HIS A 43 -17.18 -0.90 1.14
C HIS A 43 -16.00 -1.39 0.28
N VAL A 44 -14.81 -1.54 0.87
CA VAL A 44 -13.65 -2.16 0.22
C VAL A 44 -13.49 -3.57 0.80
N PRO A 45 -13.71 -4.64 0.02
CA PRO A 45 -13.45 -5.99 0.50
C PRO A 45 -11.98 -6.17 0.90
N ALA A 46 -11.74 -6.89 1.99
CA ALA A 46 -10.38 -7.15 2.48
C ALA A 46 -9.49 -7.92 1.48
N SER A 47 -10.10 -8.67 0.55
CA SER A 47 -9.41 -9.39 -0.52
C SER A 47 -9.11 -8.53 -1.76
N THR A 48 -9.69 -7.35 -1.87
CA THR A 48 -9.43 -6.46 -3.01
C THR A 48 -8.03 -5.87 -2.86
N ARG A 49 -7.28 -5.74 -3.95
CA ARG A 49 -6.02 -5.00 -3.94
C ARG A 49 -6.25 -3.63 -4.57
N LEU A 50 -6.31 -2.58 -3.76
CA LEU A 50 -6.46 -1.23 -4.27
C LEU A 50 -5.12 -0.64 -4.72
N PRO A 51 -5.08 0.15 -5.81
CA PRO A 51 -3.94 1.01 -6.11
C PRO A 51 -3.65 1.96 -4.94
N LYS A 52 -2.37 2.14 -4.58
CA LYS A 52 -1.94 3.00 -3.45
C LYS A 52 -2.60 4.38 -3.47
N ILE A 53 -2.63 5.02 -4.64
CA ILE A 53 -3.29 6.33 -4.83
C ILE A 53 -4.79 6.30 -4.55
N LYS A 54 -5.48 5.19 -4.88
CA LYS A 54 -6.91 5.04 -4.59
C LYS A 54 -7.14 4.88 -3.09
N THR A 55 -6.31 4.07 -2.40
CA THR A 55 -6.38 3.92 -0.95
C THR A 55 -6.22 5.27 -0.24
N LEU A 56 -5.25 6.08 -0.66
CA LEU A 56 -5.04 7.42 -0.08
C LEU A 56 -6.24 8.35 -0.33
N ARG A 57 -6.77 8.38 -1.55
CA ARG A 57 -7.95 9.21 -1.90
C ARG A 57 -9.20 8.78 -1.14
N LEU A 58 -9.41 7.48 -0.97
CA LEU A 58 -10.53 6.94 -0.20
C LEU A 58 -10.40 7.28 1.29
N ALA A 59 -9.20 7.15 1.86
CA ALA A 59 -8.95 7.48 3.26
C ALA A 59 -9.24 8.96 3.55
N LEU A 60 -8.78 9.87 2.68
CA LEU A 60 -9.07 11.29 2.81
C LEU A 60 -10.58 11.58 2.80
N LYS A 61 -11.29 11.05 1.79
CA LYS A 61 -12.75 11.22 1.69
C LYS A 61 -13.50 10.62 2.87
N TYR A 62 -13.00 9.51 3.43
CA TYR A 62 -13.63 8.88 4.57
C TYR A 62 -13.46 9.73 5.84
N ILE A 63 -12.28 10.33 6.05
CA ILE A 63 -12.07 11.30 7.14
C ILE A 63 -13.01 12.50 6.99
N GLU A 64 -13.12 13.07 5.79
CA GLU A 64 -14.05 14.18 5.50
C GLU A 64 -15.50 13.78 5.81
N HIS A 65 -15.92 12.62 5.33
CA HIS A 65 -17.27 12.10 5.56
C HIS A 65 -17.59 11.90 7.04
N LEU A 66 -16.69 11.28 7.81
CA LEU A 66 -16.85 11.12 9.26
C LEU A 66 -16.93 12.47 9.97
N SER A 67 -16.12 13.45 9.54
CA SER A 67 -16.13 14.81 10.10
C SER A 67 -17.48 15.50 9.84
N THR A 68 -18.04 15.37 8.64
CA THR A 68 -19.37 15.90 8.29
C THR A 68 -20.46 15.28 9.17
N ILE A 69 -20.45 13.96 9.35
CA ILE A 69 -21.42 13.27 10.23
C ILE A 69 -21.32 13.80 11.67
N LEU A 70 -20.10 13.95 12.20
CA LEU A 70 -19.89 14.43 13.57
C LEU A 70 -20.34 15.88 13.76
N ASN A 71 -20.33 16.70 12.70
CA ASN A 71 -20.81 18.08 12.73
C ASN A 71 -22.34 18.22 12.58
N GLY A 72 -23.08 17.12 12.48
CA GLY A 72 -24.55 17.11 12.38
C GLY A 72 -25.10 17.19 10.96
N ASP A 73 -24.23 17.28 9.96
CA ASP A 73 -24.61 17.27 8.55
C ASP A 73 -24.83 15.82 8.08
N LYS A 74 -26.08 15.46 7.76
CA LYS A 74 -26.46 14.12 7.27
C LYS A 74 -26.10 13.88 5.79
N GLN A 75 -25.24 14.71 5.20
CA GLN A 75 -24.84 14.53 3.81
C GLN A 75 -23.79 13.41 3.72
N VAL A 76 -24.26 12.21 3.38
CA VAL A 76 -23.39 11.07 3.08
C VAL A 76 -22.73 11.32 1.74
N ILE A 77 -21.44 11.67 1.75
CA ILE A 77 -20.66 11.79 0.51
C ILE A 77 -20.65 10.42 -0.17
N PRO A 78 -21.14 10.30 -1.41
CA PRO A 78 -21.11 9.05 -2.17
C PRO A 78 -19.70 8.51 -2.33
N VAL A 79 -19.30 7.54 -1.48
CA VAL A 79 -18.01 6.84 -1.59
C VAL A 79 -17.97 5.96 -2.86
N TYR A 80 -19.13 5.74 -3.49
CA TYR A 80 -19.37 4.79 -4.59
C TYR A 80 -18.69 5.13 -5.93
N ASN A 81 -18.18 6.36 -6.13
CA ASN A 81 -17.56 6.76 -7.40
C ASN A 81 -16.10 6.32 -7.58
N LEU A 82 -15.65 5.24 -6.92
CA LEU A 82 -14.24 4.83 -6.91
C LEU A 82 -13.96 3.39 -7.44
N GLY A 83 -15.00 2.64 -7.83
CA GLY A 83 -14.89 1.18 -7.89
C GLY A 83 -15.11 0.46 -9.23
N VAL A 84 -16.00 0.91 -10.12
CA VAL A 84 -16.35 0.11 -11.32
C VAL A 84 -16.09 0.90 -12.59
N SER A 85 -14.85 0.85 -13.07
CA SER A 85 -14.58 1.07 -14.48
C SER A 85 -13.36 0.26 -14.90
N LYS A 86 -13.64 -0.69 -15.81
CA LYS A 86 -12.77 -1.43 -16.71
C LYS A 86 -12.08 -2.68 -16.15
N GLY A 87 -12.86 -3.76 -16.17
CA GLY A 87 -12.52 -5.04 -16.81
C GLY A 87 -13.75 -5.47 -17.58
#